data_AF-W1VQ00-F1
#
_entry.id   AF-W1VQ00-F1
#
_cell.length_a   1.000
_cell.length_b   1.000
_cell.length_c   1.000
_cell.angle_alpha   90.00
_cell.angle_beta   90.00
_cell.angle_gamma   90.00
#
_symmetry.space_group_name_H-M   'P 1'
#
loop_
_entity.id
_entity.type
_entity.pdbx_description
1 polymer ?
#
loop_
_entity_poly.entity_id
_entity_poly.type
_entity_poly.pdbx_seq_one_letter_code
_entity_poly.pdbx_strand_id
1 'polypeptide(L)'
;MRTNGEIVAMSVISDDHGQTWTAGREVPVARGEGEPSWRFDENKAAELSDGRLILNSRATNASPGGGHRIVALSEDGGATWGEPFAETQLLDSGNNAQVIRAYPNAAPGSARAKVLLYSGAFNQGARTSGTVLASCDDGKTWSHRRELIPGGTGYTTMAVQPDDSIGMLYEPRIFHDVAYLRFTLADIAPGLCEAPAVNVDDIDDVTVTDGEEINPLAVVLGGGDPALERTVSVNGLPHGLSYDAQSGTTSGRVQTGIAKQKTYHVTVSVLEQSDGTGLAPREASTSFDLTILPRPGSPEPSGKPDEPGSPEPSEPSEPSEPSEPEQPVAVSTARAADKPRTTRATGLARTGASAAALVLVAACLGGAGLLVRRGGKRS
;
A
#
# COMPACT_ATOMS: atom_id res chain seq x y z
N MET A 1 -22.67 -24.28 -3.56
CA MET A 1 -22.91 -25.47 -4.41
C MET A 1 -23.06 -26.70 -3.52
N ARG A 2 -23.61 -27.84 -3.98
CA ARG A 2 -23.58 -29.09 -3.21
C ARG A 2 -22.84 -30.20 -3.95
N THR A 3 -21.93 -30.87 -3.25
CA THR A 3 -21.19 -32.03 -3.75
C THR A 3 -21.30 -33.14 -2.71
N ASN A 4 -21.76 -34.33 -3.11
CA ASN A 4 -22.05 -35.46 -2.22
C ASN A 4 -22.95 -35.10 -1.02
N GLY A 5 -23.87 -34.15 -1.21
CA GLY A 5 -24.79 -33.68 -0.17
C GLY A 5 -24.25 -32.56 0.73
N GLU A 6 -22.96 -32.25 0.65
CA GLU A 6 -22.28 -31.22 1.44
C GLU A 6 -22.26 -29.86 0.73
N ILE A 7 -22.38 -28.76 1.49
CA ILE A 7 -22.27 -27.41 0.92
C ILE A 7 -20.79 -27.06 0.80
N VAL A 8 -20.33 -26.85 -0.43
CA VAL A 8 -18.94 -26.56 -0.79
C VAL A 8 -18.77 -25.12 -1.27
N ALA A 9 -17.57 -24.59 -1.07
CA ALA A 9 -17.09 -23.34 -1.65
C ALA A 9 -16.05 -23.62 -2.75
N MET A 10 -16.05 -22.78 -3.78
CA MET A 10 -15.07 -22.77 -4.86
C MET A 10 -15.04 -21.37 -5.49
N SER A 11 -13.96 -21.05 -6.20
CA SER A 11 -13.88 -19.84 -7.01
C SER A 11 -14.41 -20.07 -8.41
N VAL A 12 -15.01 -19.06 -9.02
CA VAL A 12 -15.27 -19.01 -10.46
C VAL A 12 -14.45 -17.86 -11.02
N ILE A 13 -13.56 -18.16 -11.96
CA ILE A 13 -12.44 -17.31 -12.35
C ILE A 13 -12.53 -17.01 -13.84
N SER A 14 -12.13 -15.79 -14.22
CA SER A 14 -11.95 -15.38 -15.61
C SER A 14 -10.60 -14.68 -15.76
N ASP A 15 -9.78 -15.18 -16.68
CA ASP A 15 -8.45 -14.63 -17.00
C ASP A 15 -8.46 -13.77 -18.28
N ASP A 16 -9.63 -13.58 -18.88
CA ASP A 16 -9.81 -12.88 -20.16
C ASP A 16 -10.78 -11.69 -20.05
N HIS A 17 -10.81 -11.08 -18.87
CA HIS A 17 -11.65 -9.92 -18.54
C HIS A 17 -13.16 -10.20 -18.65
N GLY A 18 -13.60 -11.41 -18.28
CA GLY A 18 -15.01 -11.79 -18.16
C GLY A 18 -15.60 -12.43 -19.42
N GLN A 19 -14.80 -12.72 -20.45
CA GLN A 19 -15.27 -13.34 -21.69
C GLN A 19 -15.55 -14.83 -21.50
N THR A 20 -14.70 -15.54 -20.76
CA THR A 20 -14.88 -16.95 -20.39
C THR A 20 -14.66 -17.15 -18.89
N TRP A 21 -15.31 -18.19 -18.33
CA TRP A 21 -15.29 -18.48 -16.91
C TRP A 21 -14.99 -19.96 -16.67
N THR A 22 -14.10 -20.22 -15.72
CA THR A 22 -13.73 -21.57 -15.28
C THR A 22 -13.96 -21.71 -13.77
N ALA A 23 -14.54 -22.83 -13.35
CA ALA A 23 -14.65 -23.16 -11.94
C ALA A 23 -13.31 -23.73 -11.43
N GLY A 24 -12.84 -23.20 -10.29
CA GLY A 24 -11.73 -23.78 -9.54
C GLY A 24 -12.12 -25.09 -8.85
N ARG A 25 -11.17 -25.66 -8.10
CA ARG A 25 -11.43 -26.82 -7.25
C ARG A 25 -12.25 -26.42 -6.02
N GLU A 26 -12.98 -27.40 -5.51
CA GLU A 26 -13.66 -27.28 -4.22
C GLU A 26 -12.64 -27.10 -3.10
N VAL A 27 -12.95 -26.23 -2.15
CA VAL A 27 -12.21 -26.11 -0.90
C VAL A 27 -12.31 -27.46 -0.15
N PRO A 28 -11.22 -27.98 0.45
CA PRO A 28 -11.26 -29.25 1.17
C PRO A 28 -12.35 -29.28 2.26
N VAL A 29 -13.14 -30.35 2.29
CA VAL A 29 -14.25 -30.52 3.27
C VAL A 29 -13.96 -31.57 4.33
N ALA A 30 -13.06 -32.51 4.06
CA ALA A 30 -12.77 -33.63 4.95
C ALA A 30 -11.73 -33.23 6.01
N ARG A 31 -11.98 -33.60 7.28
CA ARG A 31 -11.10 -33.30 8.42
C ARG A 31 -10.40 -34.54 9.01
N GLY A 32 -10.70 -35.72 8.48
CA GLY A 32 -10.28 -37.01 9.02
C GLY A 32 -11.44 -38.00 9.08
N GLU A 33 -11.14 -39.28 9.31
CA GLU A 33 -12.15 -40.31 9.48
C GLU A 33 -12.96 -40.07 10.76
N GLY A 34 -14.30 -40.08 10.64
CA GLY A 34 -15.21 -39.85 11.77
C GLY A 34 -15.38 -38.39 12.19
N GLU A 35 -14.59 -37.46 11.65
CA GLU A 35 -14.71 -36.03 11.95
C GLU A 35 -15.83 -35.35 11.12
N PRO A 36 -16.60 -34.43 11.70
CA PRO A 36 -17.59 -33.67 10.95
C PRO A 36 -16.91 -32.82 9.87
N SER A 37 -17.41 -32.93 8.64
CA SER A 37 -16.90 -32.17 7.49
C SER A 37 -17.13 -30.67 7.63
N TRP A 38 -16.26 -29.86 7.03
CA TRP A 38 -16.51 -28.44 6.83
C TRP A 38 -17.76 -28.24 5.98
N ARG A 39 -18.67 -27.39 6.45
CA ARG A 39 -19.84 -26.92 5.70
C ARG A 39 -19.68 -25.43 5.46
N PHE A 40 -19.47 -25.07 4.20
CA PHE A 40 -19.37 -23.70 3.73
C PHE A 40 -20.75 -23.13 3.45
N ASP A 41 -20.82 -21.84 3.14
CA ASP A 41 -22.01 -21.16 2.63
C ASP A 41 -21.52 -19.89 1.90
N GLU A 42 -22.19 -18.76 2.02
CA GLU A 42 -21.73 -17.49 1.47
C GLU A 42 -20.30 -17.14 1.88
N ASN A 43 -19.43 -17.02 0.88
CA ASN A 43 -18.01 -16.77 1.06
C ASN A 43 -17.53 -15.60 0.18
N LYS A 44 -16.44 -14.95 0.62
CA LYS A 44 -15.76 -13.87 -0.11
C LYS A 44 -14.27 -14.15 -0.17
N ALA A 45 -13.60 -13.59 -1.17
CA ALA A 45 -12.16 -13.67 -1.30
C ALA A 45 -11.54 -12.27 -1.33
N ALA A 46 -10.34 -12.12 -0.78
CA ALA A 46 -9.49 -10.93 -0.92
C ALA A 46 -8.03 -11.35 -1.21
N GLU A 47 -7.29 -10.50 -1.91
CA GLU A 47 -5.86 -10.72 -2.18
C GLU A 47 -5.00 -10.12 -1.05
N LEU A 48 -4.11 -10.95 -0.50
CA LEU A 48 -3.14 -10.61 0.55
C LEU A 48 -1.92 -9.88 -0.03
N SER A 49 -1.09 -9.31 0.84
CA SER A 49 0.08 -8.53 0.43
C SER A 49 1.10 -9.32 -0.38
N ASP A 50 1.13 -10.66 -0.23
CA ASP A 50 2.04 -11.58 -0.91
C ASP A 50 1.44 -12.24 -2.16
N GLY A 51 0.22 -11.85 -2.57
CA GLY A 51 -0.48 -12.38 -3.74
C GLY A 51 -1.28 -13.66 -3.48
N ARG A 52 -1.21 -14.25 -2.28
CA ARG A 52 -2.15 -15.31 -1.88
C ARG A 52 -3.56 -14.72 -1.77
N LEU A 53 -4.57 -15.58 -1.89
CA LEU A 53 -5.95 -15.20 -1.60
C LEU A 53 -6.38 -15.73 -0.24
N ILE A 54 -7.12 -14.93 0.50
CA ILE A 54 -7.87 -15.36 1.69
C ILE A 54 -9.33 -15.56 1.32
N LEU A 55 -9.88 -16.74 1.57
CA LEU A 55 -11.32 -17.01 1.55
C LEU A 55 -11.86 -16.86 2.96
N ASN A 56 -12.97 -16.16 3.09
CA ASN A 56 -13.71 -16.00 4.35
C ASN A 56 -15.15 -16.44 4.11
N SER A 57 -15.52 -17.57 4.70
CA SER A 57 -16.83 -18.21 4.52
C SER A 57 -17.67 -18.13 5.78
N ARG A 58 -18.97 -17.99 5.56
CA ARG A 58 -20.00 -18.26 6.53
C ARG A 58 -19.94 -19.73 6.94
N ALA A 59 -20.22 -19.97 8.21
CA ALA A 59 -20.39 -21.30 8.77
C ALA A 59 -21.82 -21.46 9.29
N THR A 60 -22.43 -22.61 9.04
CA THR A 60 -23.65 -22.99 9.76
C THR A 60 -23.27 -23.58 11.12
N ASN A 61 -24.20 -23.60 12.09
CA ASN A 61 -23.96 -24.19 13.42
C ASN A 61 -23.62 -25.69 13.37
N ALA A 62 -23.96 -26.38 12.28
CA ALA A 62 -23.62 -27.79 12.06
C ALA A 62 -22.21 -27.98 11.49
N SER A 63 -21.53 -26.90 11.10
CA SER A 63 -20.14 -26.90 10.63
C SER A 63 -19.19 -26.85 11.83
N PRO A 64 -17.98 -27.44 11.76
CA PRO A 64 -16.92 -27.24 12.75
C PRO A 64 -16.55 -25.77 12.98
N GLY A 65 -16.85 -24.89 12.01
CA GLY A 65 -16.66 -23.44 12.13
C GLY A 65 -17.84 -22.67 12.73
N GLY A 66 -18.92 -23.34 13.17
CA GLY A 66 -20.10 -22.69 13.73
C GLY A 66 -19.75 -21.69 14.85
N GLY A 67 -20.42 -20.53 14.85
CA GLY A 67 -20.11 -19.41 15.74
C GLY A 67 -18.94 -18.52 15.27
N HIS A 68 -18.27 -18.89 14.17
CA HIS A 68 -17.11 -18.19 13.63
C HIS A 68 -17.10 -18.20 12.10
N ARG A 69 -16.12 -17.52 11.49
CA ARG A 69 -15.85 -17.62 10.05
C ARG A 69 -14.93 -18.80 9.75
N ILE A 70 -15.15 -19.47 8.62
CA ILE A 70 -14.20 -20.46 8.08
C ILE A 70 -13.25 -19.72 7.14
N VAL A 71 -11.95 -19.92 7.32
CA VAL A 71 -10.90 -19.33 6.48
C VAL A 71 -10.13 -20.43 5.77
N ALA A 72 -9.78 -20.18 4.51
CA ALA A 72 -8.83 -20.98 3.74
C ALA A 72 -7.95 -20.05 2.90
N LEU A 73 -6.73 -20.47 2.58
CA LEU A 73 -5.80 -19.70 1.76
C LEU A 73 -5.57 -20.37 0.41
N SER A 74 -5.37 -19.57 -0.63
CA SER A 74 -4.98 -20.04 -1.96
C SER A 74 -3.66 -19.41 -2.36
N GLU A 75 -2.78 -20.21 -2.98
CA GLU A 75 -1.47 -19.80 -3.48
C GLU A 75 -1.42 -19.70 -5.01
N ASP A 76 -2.52 -20.03 -5.69
CA ASP A 76 -2.59 -20.19 -7.15
C ASP A 76 -3.73 -19.38 -7.77
N GLY A 77 -4.04 -18.22 -7.18
CA GLY A 77 -5.07 -17.30 -7.70
C GLY A 77 -6.51 -17.79 -7.50
N GLY A 78 -6.73 -18.70 -6.54
CA GLY A 78 -8.05 -19.23 -6.19
C GLY A 78 -8.45 -20.48 -6.96
N ALA A 79 -7.54 -21.05 -7.76
CA ALA A 79 -7.78 -22.30 -8.49
C ALA A 79 -7.87 -23.49 -7.54
N THR A 80 -7.07 -23.50 -6.48
CA THR A 80 -7.15 -24.44 -5.36
C THR A 80 -7.06 -23.70 -4.02
N TRP A 81 -7.50 -24.36 -2.95
CA TRP A 81 -7.50 -23.83 -1.60
C TRP A 81 -6.87 -24.84 -0.64
N GLY A 82 -6.08 -24.35 0.31
CA GLY A 82 -5.49 -25.14 1.38
C GLY A 82 -6.49 -25.58 2.44
N GLU A 83 -5.98 -26.21 3.49
CA GLU A 83 -6.80 -26.73 4.59
C GLU A 83 -7.56 -25.60 5.30
N PRO A 84 -8.90 -25.71 5.46
CA PRO A 84 -9.68 -24.70 6.15
C PRO A 84 -9.48 -24.74 7.66
N PHE A 85 -9.70 -23.60 8.31
CA PHE A 85 -9.76 -23.49 9.76
C PHE A 85 -10.86 -22.51 10.21
N ALA A 86 -11.29 -22.63 11.46
CA ALA A 86 -12.19 -21.66 12.07
C ALA A 86 -11.37 -20.47 12.60
N GLU A 87 -11.65 -19.27 12.10
CA GLU A 87 -11.01 -18.04 12.58
C GLU A 87 -11.73 -17.54 13.84
N THR A 88 -11.16 -17.86 15.00
CA THR A 88 -11.81 -17.63 16.30
C THR A 88 -11.88 -16.16 16.69
N GLN A 89 -11.12 -15.27 16.03
CA GLN A 89 -11.21 -13.83 16.23
C GLN A 89 -12.40 -13.20 15.49
N LEU A 90 -12.98 -13.90 14.51
CA LEU A 90 -14.12 -13.43 13.72
C LEU A 90 -15.41 -14.17 14.12
N LEU A 91 -16.11 -13.60 15.11
CA LEU A 91 -17.41 -14.12 15.53
C LEU A 91 -18.45 -14.00 14.40
N ASP A 92 -19.32 -15.00 14.31
CA ASP A 92 -20.40 -15.04 13.31
C ASP A 92 -21.60 -15.84 13.82
N SER A 93 -22.81 -15.37 13.48
CA SER A 93 -24.08 -16.04 13.81
C SER A 93 -24.60 -16.91 12.66
N GLY A 94 -23.70 -17.30 11.74
CA GLY A 94 -24.06 -17.90 10.46
C GLY A 94 -24.74 -16.88 9.54
N ASN A 95 -24.05 -15.77 9.27
CA ASN A 95 -24.54 -14.67 8.45
C ASN A 95 -23.58 -14.35 7.29
N ASN A 96 -24.00 -13.54 6.31
CA ASN A 96 -23.09 -13.03 5.29
C ASN A 96 -22.20 -11.93 5.87
N ALA A 97 -20.98 -11.84 5.34
CA ALA A 97 -19.95 -10.91 5.77
C ALA A 97 -19.05 -10.56 4.57
N GLN A 98 -18.11 -9.64 4.76
CA GLN A 98 -17.10 -9.36 3.74
C GLN A 98 -15.73 -9.12 4.35
N VAL A 99 -14.70 -9.54 3.62
CA VAL A 99 -13.31 -9.11 3.80
C VAL A 99 -12.86 -8.34 2.55
N ILE A 100 -12.16 -7.21 2.70
CA ILE A 100 -11.56 -6.42 1.62
C ILE A 100 -10.16 -5.92 2.02
N ARG A 101 -9.34 -5.52 1.05
CA ARG A 101 -8.17 -4.65 1.32
C ARG A 101 -8.64 -3.23 1.66
N ALA A 102 -8.03 -2.61 2.67
CA ALA A 102 -8.22 -1.18 2.93
C ALA A 102 -7.54 -0.32 1.86
N TYR A 103 -6.39 -0.78 1.35
CA TYR A 103 -5.61 -0.11 0.31
C TYR A 103 -5.49 -1.01 -0.94
N PRO A 104 -6.49 -1.02 -1.83
CA PRO A 104 -6.52 -1.93 -2.98
C PRO A 104 -5.41 -1.65 -4.00
N ASN A 105 -4.84 -0.44 -4.01
CA ASN A 105 -3.75 -0.06 -4.93
C ASN A 105 -2.34 -0.15 -4.31
N ALA A 106 -2.23 -0.56 -3.04
CA ALA A 106 -0.95 -0.65 -2.36
C ALA A 106 -0.01 -1.67 -3.05
N ALA A 107 1.28 -1.33 -3.08
CA ALA A 107 2.31 -2.15 -3.68
C ALA A 107 2.43 -3.50 -2.94
N PRO A 108 2.63 -4.62 -3.66
CA PRO A 108 2.81 -5.92 -3.03
C PRO A 108 3.87 -5.90 -1.94
N GLY A 109 3.62 -6.59 -0.84
CA GLY A 109 4.50 -6.69 0.33
C GLY A 109 4.52 -5.46 1.25
N SER A 110 4.03 -4.30 0.82
CA SER A 110 4.00 -3.08 1.66
C SER A 110 3.13 -3.25 2.90
N ALA A 111 3.41 -2.46 3.94
CA ALA A 111 2.64 -2.39 5.16
C ALA A 111 1.15 -2.09 4.88
N ARG A 112 0.86 -1.19 3.93
CA ARG A 112 -0.53 -0.87 3.54
C ARG A 112 -1.20 -2.03 2.78
N ALA A 113 -0.48 -2.82 2.00
CA ALA A 113 -1.05 -3.98 1.32
C ALA A 113 -1.50 -5.10 2.28
N LYS A 114 -0.99 -5.11 3.51
CA LYS A 114 -1.36 -6.08 4.57
C LYS A 114 -2.66 -5.73 5.30
N VAL A 115 -3.20 -4.54 5.05
CA VAL A 115 -4.36 -4.04 5.80
C VAL A 115 -5.66 -4.59 5.21
N LEU A 116 -6.32 -5.45 5.99
CA LEU A 116 -7.62 -6.01 5.66
C LEU A 116 -8.70 -5.45 6.57
N LEU A 117 -9.90 -5.27 6.02
CA LEU A 117 -11.11 -4.94 6.75
C LEU A 117 -12.11 -6.09 6.63
N TYR A 118 -12.74 -6.45 7.75
CA TYR A 118 -13.85 -7.38 7.83
C TYR A 118 -15.10 -6.64 8.30
N SER A 119 -16.27 -6.92 7.72
CA SER A 119 -17.57 -6.46 8.20
C SER A 119 -18.54 -7.62 8.39
N GLY A 120 -19.26 -7.64 9.50
CA GLY A 120 -20.29 -8.64 9.78
C GLY A 120 -20.99 -8.43 11.13
N ALA A 121 -21.98 -9.27 11.42
CA ALA A 121 -22.61 -9.33 12.74
C ALA A 121 -21.66 -10.00 13.73
N PHE A 122 -21.14 -9.25 14.70
CA PHE A 122 -20.10 -9.74 15.62
C PHE A 122 -20.73 -10.36 16.88
N ASN A 123 -21.46 -11.45 16.66
CA ASN A 123 -22.15 -12.20 17.70
C ASN A 123 -22.39 -13.63 17.20
N GLN A 124 -22.23 -14.63 18.08
CA GLN A 124 -22.35 -16.05 17.69
C GLN A 124 -23.78 -16.57 17.63
N GLY A 125 -24.72 -15.93 18.34
CA GLY A 125 -26.08 -16.42 18.52
C GLY A 125 -27.15 -15.60 17.78
N ALA A 126 -26.83 -14.35 17.42
CA ALA A 126 -27.80 -13.43 16.81
C ALA A 126 -27.16 -12.55 15.74
N ARG A 127 -27.96 -12.16 14.75
CA ARG A 127 -27.60 -11.18 13.71
C ARG A 127 -27.67 -9.75 14.26
N THR A 128 -26.73 -9.44 15.15
CA THR A 128 -26.64 -8.15 15.85
C THR A 128 -25.20 -7.66 15.95
N SER A 129 -25.04 -6.39 16.32
CA SER A 129 -23.74 -5.74 16.56
C SER A 129 -22.85 -5.75 15.31
N GLY A 130 -23.30 -5.05 14.28
CA GLY A 130 -22.56 -4.89 13.05
C GLY A 130 -21.26 -4.15 13.30
N THR A 131 -20.17 -4.88 13.16
CA THR A 131 -18.84 -4.47 13.58
C THR A 131 -17.90 -4.57 12.39
N VAL A 132 -17.02 -3.57 12.28
CA VAL A 132 -15.87 -3.62 11.40
C VAL A 132 -14.65 -4.01 12.22
N LEU A 133 -13.92 -5.02 11.75
CA LEU A 133 -12.63 -5.44 12.30
C LEU A 133 -11.53 -5.14 11.29
N ALA A 134 -10.33 -4.85 11.79
CA ALA A 134 -9.16 -4.63 10.96
C ALA A 134 -8.00 -5.54 11.36
N SER A 135 -7.27 -5.99 10.34
CA SER A 135 -6.01 -6.69 10.45
C SER A 135 -4.94 -5.86 9.76
N CYS A 136 -3.74 -5.76 10.37
CA CYS A 136 -2.58 -5.09 9.78
C CYS A 136 -1.52 -6.09 9.26
N ASP A 137 -1.84 -7.38 9.22
CA ASP A 137 -0.87 -8.48 9.07
C ASP A 137 -1.37 -9.64 8.19
N ASP A 138 -2.09 -9.31 7.11
CA ASP A 138 -2.67 -10.28 6.16
C ASP A 138 -3.69 -11.24 6.80
N GLY A 139 -4.46 -10.75 7.78
CA GLY A 139 -5.55 -11.49 8.41
C GLY A 139 -5.12 -12.46 9.50
N LYS A 140 -3.85 -12.43 9.96
CA LYS A 140 -3.36 -13.28 11.05
C LYS A 140 -3.93 -12.84 12.39
N THR A 141 -4.02 -11.54 12.63
CA THR A 141 -4.64 -10.97 13.82
C THR A 141 -5.72 -9.95 13.46
N TRP A 142 -6.81 -9.97 14.24
CA TRP A 142 -7.95 -9.06 14.10
C TRP A 142 -8.12 -8.26 15.41
N SER A 143 -7.10 -7.50 15.76
CA SER A 143 -6.95 -6.84 17.07
C SER A 143 -7.74 -5.53 17.21
N HIS A 144 -8.11 -4.90 16.09
CA HIS A 144 -8.84 -3.64 16.08
C HIS A 144 -10.28 -3.86 15.64
N ARG A 145 -11.25 -3.29 16.37
CA ARG A 145 -12.67 -3.42 16.03
C ARG A 145 -13.51 -2.23 16.49
N ARG A 146 -14.59 -1.97 15.75
CA ARG A 146 -15.59 -0.95 16.09
C ARG A 146 -16.99 -1.39 15.68
N GLU A 147 -17.93 -1.36 16.61
CA GLU A 147 -19.35 -1.49 16.30
C GLU A 147 -19.82 -0.19 15.63
N LEU A 148 -20.30 -0.30 14.39
CA LEU A 148 -20.82 0.83 13.60
C LEU A 148 -22.32 0.74 13.40
N ILE A 149 -22.91 -0.45 13.56
CA ILE A 149 -24.33 -0.70 13.41
C ILE A 149 -24.87 -1.29 14.72
N PRO A 150 -25.40 -0.46 15.63
CA PRO A 150 -25.98 -0.95 16.87
C PRO A 150 -27.29 -1.70 16.58
N GLY A 151 -27.51 -2.81 17.30
CA GLY A 151 -28.74 -3.59 17.18
C GLY A 151 -28.69 -4.58 16.00
N GLY A 152 -29.79 -4.71 15.26
CA GLY A 152 -29.93 -5.69 14.18
C GLY A 152 -28.92 -5.46 13.04
N THR A 153 -28.29 -6.52 12.55
CA THR A 153 -27.37 -6.46 11.41
C THR A 153 -27.49 -7.71 10.57
N GLY A 154 -28.13 -7.56 9.40
CA GLY A 154 -28.16 -8.59 8.37
C GLY A 154 -26.88 -8.56 7.55
N TYR A 155 -26.99 -8.55 6.24
CA TYR A 155 -25.83 -8.60 5.35
C TYR A 155 -25.08 -7.27 5.40
N THR A 156 -23.76 -7.34 5.21
CA THR A 156 -22.88 -6.17 5.09
C THR A 156 -21.98 -6.34 3.88
N THR A 157 -21.68 -5.24 3.20
CA THR A 157 -20.69 -5.19 2.13
C THR A 157 -20.04 -3.81 2.06
N MET A 158 -18.72 -3.77 1.92
CA MET A 158 -17.87 -2.59 1.91
C MET A 158 -17.20 -2.40 0.55
N ALA A 159 -16.92 -1.14 0.22
CA ALA A 159 -16.06 -0.72 -0.88
C ALA A 159 -15.25 0.52 -0.50
N VAL A 160 -13.96 0.51 -0.84
CA VAL A 160 -13.08 1.68 -0.72
C VAL A 160 -13.53 2.73 -1.74
N GLN A 161 -13.68 3.97 -1.28
CA GLN A 161 -14.11 5.11 -2.07
C GLN A 161 -12.90 5.89 -2.63
N PRO A 162 -13.09 6.74 -3.66
CA PRO A 162 -11.99 7.54 -4.24
C PRO A 162 -11.34 8.53 -3.28
N ASP A 163 -11.99 8.87 -2.17
CA ASP A 163 -11.48 9.76 -1.12
C ASP A 163 -10.93 9.00 0.10
N ASP A 164 -10.53 7.75 -0.12
CA ASP A 164 -9.98 6.80 0.87
C ASP A 164 -10.90 6.45 2.04
N SER A 165 -12.15 6.93 2.04
CA SER A 165 -13.17 6.45 2.96
C SER A 165 -13.68 5.07 2.56
N ILE A 166 -14.35 4.40 3.49
CA ILE A 166 -15.02 3.12 3.28
C ILE A 166 -16.52 3.36 3.27
N GLY A 167 -17.17 3.02 2.16
CA GLY A 167 -18.62 2.94 2.07
C GLY A 167 -19.08 1.54 2.44
N MET A 168 -20.12 1.42 3.27
CA MET A 168 -20.73 0.14 3.63
C MET A 168 -22.24 0.17 3.35
N LEU A 169 -22.70 -0.77 2.52
CA LEU A 169 -24.11 -1.11 2.40
C LEU A 169 -24.44 -2.26 3.35
N TYR A 170 -25.58 -2.17 4.04
CA TYR A 170 -25.96 -3.17 5.02
C TYR A 170 -27.48 -3.25 5.26
N GLU A 171 -27.93 -4.33 5.90
CA GLU A 171 -29.32 -4.53 6.32
C GLU A 171 -29.52 -4.17 7.82
N PRO A 172 -30.07 -2.99 8.16
CA PRO A 172 -30.14 -2.48 9.54
C PRO A 172 -31.18 -3.19 10.44
N ARG A 173 -32.13 -3.91 9.85
CA ARG A 173 -33.21 -4.61 10.57
C ARG A 173 -33.19 -6.11 10.30
N ILE A 174 -31.99 -6.65 10.04
CA ILE A 174 -31.71 -8.04 9.65
C ILE A 174 -32.22 -8.38 8.24
N PHE A 175 -33.41 -7.90 7.86
CA PHE A 175 -34.05 -8.11 6.58
C PHE A 175 -34.77 -6.83 6.11
N HIS A 176 -35.25 -6.84 4.86
CA HIS A 176 -36.21 -5.90 4.26
C HIS A 176 -35.72 -4.47 3.97
N ASP A 177 -34.63 -4.00 4.58
CA ASP A 177 -34.08 -2.68 4.34
C ASP A 177 -32.62 -2.73 3.94
N VAL A 178 -32.21 -1.70 3.20
CA VAL A 178 -30.82 -1.42 2.89
C VAL A 178 -30.51 -0.02 3.37
N ALA A 179 -29.41 0.10 4.12
CA ALA A 179 -28.85 1.37 4.56
C ALA A 179 -27.41 1.50 4.07
N TYR A 180 -26.93 2.73 4.05
CA TYR A 180 -25.55 3.07 3.71
C TYR A 180 -24.93 3.84 4.87
N LEU A 181 -23.69 3.50 5.21
CA LEU A 181 -22.85 4.34 6.07
C LEU A 181 -21.47 4.52 5.46
N ARG A 182 -20.82 5.61 5.82
CA ARG A 182 -19.46 5.96 5.41
C ARG A 182 -18.61 6.15 6.65
N PHE A 183 -17.40 5.60 6.64
CA PHE A 183 -16.43 5.73 7.73
C PHE A 183 -15.00 5.72 7.19
N THR A 184 -14.03 5.94 8.06
CA THR A 184 -12.59 5.94 7.78
C THR A 184 -11.88 4.98 8.73
N LEU A 185 -10.61 4.65 8.46
CA LEU A 185 -9.82 3.82 9.38
C LEU A 185 -9.72 4.44 10.80
N ALA A 186 -9.71 5.77 10.89
CA ALA A 186 -9.69 6.50 12.16
C ALA A 186 -10.95 6.28 13.01
N ASP A 187 -12.10 6.00 12.38
CA ASP A 187 -13.35 5.67 13.09
C ASP A 187 -13.27 4.30 13.78
N ILE A 188 -12.40 3.40 13.29
CA ILE A 188 -12.12 2.12 13.95
C ILE A 188 -11.15 2.35 15.12
N ALA A 189 -9.99 2.93 14.84
CA ALA A 189 -8.99 3.30 15.83
C ALA A 189 -8.09 4.44 15.30
N PRO A 190 -7.69 5.41 16.14
CA PRO A 190 -6.70 6.42 15.76
C PRO A 190 -5.38 5.76 15.34
N GLY A 191 -4.77 6.22 14.23
CA GLY A 191 -3.50 5.69 13.73
C GLY A 191 -3.54 4.22 13.28
N LEU A 192 -4.72 3.69 12.94
CA LEU A 192 -4.89 2.28 12.59
C LEU A 192 -3.98 1.85 11.43
N CYS A 193 -3.11 0.89 11.70
CA CYS A 193 -2.17 0.31 10.74
C CYS A 193 -1.32 1.36 10.01
N GLU A 194 -1.01 2.50 10.65
CA GLU A 194 -0.11 3.49 10.05
C GLU A 194 1.26 2.87 9.77
N ALA A 195 1.74 3.05 8.55
CA ALA A 195 3.04 2.55 8.15
C ALA A 195 4.14 3.32 8.90
N PRO A 196 5.24 2.68 9.32
CA PRO A 196 6.28 3.36 10.09
C PRO A 196 6.82 4.59 9.35
N ALA A 197 7.01 5.69 10.07
CA ALA A 197 7.68 6.88 9.53
C ALA A 197 9.10 6.53 9.08
N VAL A 198 9.58 7.18 8.02
CA VAL A 198 10.98 7.11 7.60
C VAL A 198 11.75 8.14 8.41
N ASN A 199 12.94 7.79 8.88
CA ASN A 199 13.81 8.70 9.63
C ASN A 199 15.23 8.69 9.05
N VAL A 200 15.95 9.78 9.26
CA VAL A 200 17.40 9.88 9.07
C VAL A 200 17.98 10.41 10.38
N ASP A 201 19.00 9.74 10.90
CA ASP A 201 19.63 10.14 12.16
C ASP A 201 20.35 11.48 11.98
N ASP A 202 20.41 12.26 13.06
CA ASP A 202 21.16 13.51 13.08
C ASP A 202 22.65 13.27 12.84
N ILE A 203 23.26 14.19 12.09
CA ILE A 203 24.69 14.19 11.81
C ILE A 203 25.29 15.39 12.54
N ASP A 204 26.31 15.17 13.35
CA ASP A 204 26.99 16.25 14.07
C ASP A 204 27.68 17.22 13.09
N ASP A 205 27.76 18.48 13.49
CA ASP A 205 28.53 19.48 12.76
C ASP A 205 30.01 19.07 12.63
N VAL A 206 30.59 19.34 11.46
CA VAL A 206 31.95 18.92 11.12
C VAL A 206 32.81 20.13 10.84
N THR A 207 34.01 20.16 11.41
CA THR A 207 35.04 21.13 11.05
C THR A 207 36.26 20.41 10.47
N VAL A 208 36.72 20.85 9.30
CA VAL A 208 37.87 20.25 8.59
C VAL A 208 38.67 21.31 7.84
N THR A 209 39.96 21.06 7.61
CA THR A 209 40.83 21.99 6.86
C THR A 209 40.79 21.70 5.35
N ASP A 210 40.81 22.75 4.52
CA ASP A 210 40.86 22.60 3.06
C ASP A 210 42.11 21.84 2.60
N GLY A 211 41.88 20.77 1.83
CA GLY A 211 42.90 19.80 1.41
C GLY A 211 42.99 18.54 2.27
N GLU A 212 42.30 18.46 3.41
CA GLU A 212 42.22 17.26 4.24
C GLU A 212 41.11 16.32 3.78
N GLU A 213 41.25 15.05 4.15
CA GLU A 213 40.24 14.02 3.95
C GLU A 213 39.33 13.98 5.17
N ILE A 214 38.01 13.99 4.98
CA ILE A 214 37.08 13.90 6.09
C ILE A 214 37.03 12.48 6.63
N ASN A 215 36.78 12.33 7.93
CA ASN A 215 36.28 11.07 8.45
C ASN A 215 34.91 10.81 7.77
N PRO A 216 34.69 9.63 7.15
CA PRO A 216 33.45 9.36 6.44
C PRO A 216 32.22 9.55 7.34
N LEU A 217 31.26 10.33 6.86
CA LEU A 217 30.02 10.62 7.57
C LEU A 217 28.96 9.62 7.12
N ALA A 218 28.50 8.75 8.02
CA ALA A 218 27.48 7.77 7.72
C ALA A 218 26.08 8.40 7.73
N VAL A 219 25.29 8.13 6.70
CA VAL A 219 23.85 8.42 6.68
C VAL A 219 23.14 7.17 7.19
N VAL A 220 22.62 7.25 8.42
CA VAL A 220 21.88 6.15 9.05
C VAL A 220 20.39 6.40 8.87
N LEU A 221 19.70 5.44 8.25
CA LEU A 221 18.26 5.50 8.02
C LEU A 221 17.52 4.60 9.01
N GLY A 222 16.40 5.09 9.52
CA GLY A 222 15.51 4.37 10.44
C GLY A 222 14.08 4.25 9.92
N GLY A 223 13.33 3.32 10.50
CA GLY A 223 11.90 3.16 10.22
C GLY A 223 11.59 2.76 8.78
N GLY A 224 10.51 3.35 8.23
CA GLY A 224 9.97 3.10 6.88
C GLY A 224 9.42 1.69 6.67
N ASP A 225 9.07 1.39 5.42
CA ASP A 225 8.58 0.07 4.99
C ASP A 225 9.71 -0.72 4.31
N PRO A 226 10.02 -1.94 4.78
CA PRO A 226 11.08 -2.76 4.20
C PRO A 226 10.76 -3.25 2.77
N ALA A 227 9.51 -3.18 2.32
CA ALA A 227 9.14 -3.55 0.96
C ALA A 227 9.33 -2.42 -0.07
N LEU A 228 9.69 -1.22 0.36
CA LEU A 228 9.79 -0.04 -0.51
C LEU A 228 11.23 0.47 -0.54
N GLU A 229 11.69 0.85 -1.73
CA GLU A 229 13.03 1.43 -1.90
C GLU A 229 13.11 2.83 -1.30
N ARG A 230 14.30 3.24 -0.89
CA ARG A 230 14.57 4.59 -0.36
C ARG A 230 15.66 5.26 -1.17
N THR A 231 15.43 6.53 -1.48
CA THR A 231 16.41 7.38 -2.17
C THR A 231 16.93 8.41 -1.19
N VAL A 232 18.26 8.47 -1.04
CA VAL A 232 18.94 9.50 -0.25
C VAL A 232 19.47 10.58 -1.19
N SER A 233 19.27 11.83 -0.82
CA SER A 233 19.84 13.00 -1.49
C SER A 233 20.65 13.81 -0.48
N VAL A 234 21.91 14.11 -0.80
CA VAL A 234 22.78 14.95 0.03
C VAL A 234 23.09 16.22 -0.75
N ASN A 235 22.59 17.35 -0.27
CA ASN A 235 22.70 18.66 -0.92
C ASN A 235 23.58 19.60 -0.09
N GLY A 236 24.29 20.52 -0.75
CA GLY A 236 25.12 21.52 -0.09
C GLY A 236 26.56 21.10 0.20
N LEU A 237 27.00 19.93 -0.27
CA LEU A 237 28.38 19.49 -0.12
C LEU A 237 29.36 20.40 -0.88
N PRO A 238 30.51 20.77 -0.28
CA PRO A 238 31.56 21.47 -0.97
C PRO A 238 32.26 20.60 -2.01
N HIS A 239 32.96 21.24 -2.94
CA HIS A 239 33.78 20.56 -3.94
C HIS A 239 34.82 19.63 -3.29
N GLY A 240 34.95 18.42 -3.84
CA GLY A 240 35.83 17.36 -3.35
C GLY A 240 35.17 16.35 -2.40
N LEU A 241 33.94 16.63 -1.92
CA LEU A 241 33.13 15.67 -1.17
C LEU A 241 31.99 15.11 -2.02
N SER A 242 31.64 13.85 -1.78
CA SER A 242 30.51 13.19 -2.44
C SER A 242 29.87 12.15 -1.53
N TYR A 243 28.57 11.96 -1.69
CA TYR A 243 27.82 10.87 -1.08
C TYR A 243 27.88 9.63 -2.00
N ASP A 244 28.26 8.48 -1.44
CA ASP A 244 28.12 7.18 -2.09
C ASP A 244 26.92 6.44 -1.51
N ALA A 245 25.93 6.16 -2.36
CA ALA A 245 24.72 5.44 -1.98
C ALA A 245 24.98 3.96 -1.66
N GLN A 246 26.07 3.37 -2.16
CA GLN A 246 26.41 1.97 -1.87
C GLN A 246 26.98 1.81 -0.46
N SER A 247 27.94 2.67 -0.08
CA SER A 247 28.49 2.69 1.27
C SER A 247 27.56 3.37 2.29
N GLY A 248 26.64 4.22 1.82
CA GLY A 248 25.82 5.07 2.68
C GLY A 248 26.63 6.18 3.36
N THR A 249 27.78 6.57 2.81
CA THR A 249 28.68 7.54 3.44
C THR A 249 28.99 8.73 2.54
N THR A 250 29.09 9.91 3.17
CA THR A 250 29.75 11.07 2.56
C THR A 250 31.23 11.00 2.86
N SER A 251 32.06 11.06 1.83
CA SER A 251 33.52 11.01 1.97
C SER A 251 34.21 11.84 0.89
N GLY A 252 35.53 11.99 1.01
CA GLY A 252 36.36 12.69 0.03
C GLY A 252 37.37 13.64 0.67
N ARG A 253 38.16 14.26 -0.20
CA ARG A 253 39.14 15.28 0.18
C ARG A 253 38.58 16.65 -0.16
N VAL A 254 38.57 17.55 0.80
CA VAL A 254 38.05 18.91 0.60
C VAL A 254 38.94 19.65 -0.41
N GLN A 255 38.33 20.23 -1.45
CA GLN A 255 39.01 20.90 -2.55
C GLN A 255 38.31 22.22 -2.89
N THR A 256 38.14 23.07 -1.89
CA THR A 256 37.42 24.34 -2.03
C THR A 256 38.32 25.52 -2.39
N GLY A 257 39.60 25.47 -2.01
CA GLY A 257 40.56 26.55 -2.27
C GLY A 257 40.25 27.85 -1.53
N ILE A 258 39.54 27.77 -0.39
CA ILE A 258 39.12 28.97 0.35
C ILE A 258 40.28 29.65 1.08
N ALA A 259 40.28 30.98 1.08
CA ALA A 259 41.26 31.80 1.80
C ALA A 259 40.79 32.24 3.21
N LYS A 260 39.50 32.07 3.51
CA LYS A 260 38.88 32.36 4.82
C LYS A 260 37.93 31.23 5.18
N GLN A 261 37.69 31.03 6.47
CA GLN A 261 36.72 30.06 6.97
C GLN A 261 35.36 30.24 6.29
N LYS A 262 34.73 29.14 5.88
CA LYS A 262 33.41 29.13 5.30
C LYS A 262 32.61 27.93 5.81
N THR A 263 31.36 28.17 6.16
CA THR A 263 30.40 27.13 6.56
C THR A 263 29.51 26.78 5.38
N TYR A 264 29.33 25.48 5.16
CA TYR A 264 28.41 24.91 4.19
C TYR A 264 27.25 24.25 4.95
N HIS A 265 26.03 24.67 4.67
CA HIS A 265 24.82 24.04 5.23
C HIS A 265 24.48 22.82 4.37
N VAL A 266 24.69 21.63 4.92
CA VAL A 266 24.45 20.37 4.22
C VAL A 266 23.11 19.80 4.67
N THR A 267 22.26 19.43 3.72
CA THR A 267 20.97 18.79 3.99
C THR A 267 20.98 17.37 3.45
N VAL A 268 20.64 16.41 4.29
CA VAL A 268 20.41 15.02 3.92
C VAL A 268 18.90 14.79 3.93
N SER A 269 18.36 14.35 2.79
CA SER A 269 16.95 14.02 2.65
C SER A 269 16.82 12.55 2.24
N VAL A 270 15.85 11.86 2.83
CA VAL A 270 15.45 10.52 2.43
C VAL A 270 13.99 10.56 1.96
N LEU A 271 13.75 9.98 0.79
CA LEU A 271 12.44 9.81 0.21
C LEU A 271 12.18 8.31 0.02
N GLU A 272 11.12 7.80 0.61
CA GLU A 272 10.69 6.43 0.35
C GLU A 272 9.79 6.38 -0.88
N GLN A 273 9.97 5.31 -1.66
CA GLN A 273 9.21 5.04 -2.85
C GLN A 273 7.71 5.04 -2.56
N SER A 274 6.93 5.55 -3.52
CA SER A 274 5.47 5.44 -3.46
C SER A 274 5.03 3.98 -3.37
N ASP A 275 4.11 3.72 -2.45
CA ASP A 275 3.43 2.42 -2.33
C ASP A 275 2.24 2.29 -3.28
N GLY A 276 2.03 3.23 -4.22
CA GLY A 276 0.95 3.16 -5.20
C GLY A 276 -0.45 3.54 -4.69
N THR A 277 -0.59 3.88 -3.40
CA THR A 277 -1.88 4.32 -2.85
C THR A 277 -2.28 5.74 -3.26
N GLY A 278 -1.32 6.56 -3.69
CA GLY A 278 -1.55 7.98 -3.97
C GLY A 278 -1.50 8.86 -2.72
N LEU A 279 -1.33 8.26 -1.53
CA LEU A 279 -1.04 8.98 -0.30
C LEU A 279 0.34 9.64 -0.37
N ALA A 280 0.53 10.71 0.40
CA ALA A 280 1.78 11.46 0.47
C ALA A 280 2.97 10.52 0.73
N PRO A 281 4.11 10.72 0.04
CA PRO A 281 5.29 9.91 0.26
C PRO A 281 5.82 10.12 1.68
N ARG A 282 6.49 9.10 2.21
CA ARG A 282 7.18 9.21 3.50
C ARG A 282 8.58 9.74 3.24
N GLU A 283 8.91 10.83 3.90
CA GLU A 283 10.19 11.52 3.78
C GLU A 283 10.69 11.99 5.14
N ALA A 284 12.00 12.15 5.24
CA ALA A 284 12.65 12.78 6.38
C ALA A 284 13.90 13.52 5.92
N SER A 285 14.33 14.48 6.73
CA SER A 285 15.56 15.22 6.47
C SER A 285 16.24 15.62 7.77
N THR A 286 17.56 15.66 7.74
CA THR A 286 18.40 16.30 8.76
C THR A 286 19.33 17.28 8.07
N SER A 287 19.93 18.20 8.84
CA SER A 287 20.91 19.15 8.33
C SER A 287 22.01 19.37 9.36
N PHE A 288 23.21 19.61 8.86
CA PHE A 288 24.40 19.86 9.68
C PHE A 288 25.29 20.90 9.00
N ASP A 289 26.11 21.56 9.81
CA ASP A 289 27.07 22.54 9.35
C ASP A 289 28.44 21.88 9.10
N LEU A 290 28.94 22.04 7.88
CA LEU A 290 30.28 21.64 7.49
C LEU A 290 31.15 22.88 7.35
N THR A 291 31.95 23.15 8.38
CA THR A 291 32.85 24.30 8.44
C THR A 291 34.22 23.94 7.88
N ILE A 292 34.60 24.60 6.79
CA ILE A 292 35.93 24.44 6.18
C ILE A 292 36.84 25.57 6.67
N LEU A 293 38.00 25.21 7.21
CA LEU A 293 39.09 26.13 7.55
C LEU A 293 40.07 26.25 6.37
N PRO A 294 40.66 27.44 6.10
CA PRO A 294 41.65 27.59 5.04
C PRO A 294 42.92 26.81 5.35
N ARG A 295 43.63 26.35 4.31
CA ARG A 295 44.89 25.64 4.48
C ARG A 295 45.95 26.56 5.15
N PRO A 296 46.74 26.07 6.13
CA PRO A 296 47.81 26.84 6.74
C PRO A 296 48.77 27.40 5.68
N GLY A 297 49.00 28.72 5.69
CA GLY A 297 49.87 29.40 4.72
C GLY A 297 49.20 29.79 3.39
N SER A 298 47.88 29.61 3.25
CA SER A 298 47.14 30.23 2.13
C SER A 298 47.21 31.76 2.27
N PRO A 299 47.63 32.51 1.23
CA PRO A 299 47.72 33.95 1.34
C PRO A 299 46.33 34.54 1.63
N GLU A 300 46.23 35.37 2.67
CA GLU A 300 45.07 36.26 2.82
C GLU A 300 44.95 37.08 1.52
N PRO A 301 43.73 37.27 0.97
CA PRO A 301 43.57 38.24 -0.10
C PRO A 301 43.95 39.59 0.49
N SER A 302 45.12 40.09 0.09
CA SER A 302 45.63 41.38 0.55
C SER A 302 44.59 42.44 0.23
N GLY A 303 43.98 43.00 1.27
CA GLY A 303 43.06 44.11 1.13
C GLY A 303 43.79 45.32 0.55
N LYS A 304 43.56 45.57 -0.74
CA LYS A 304 43.47 46.90 -1.38
C LYS A 304 43.09 46.69 -2.85
N PRO A 305 42.03 47.32 -3.36
CA PRO A 305 41.89 47.50 -4.79
C PRO A 305 43.01 48.45 -5.22
N ASP A 306 43.94 47.98 -6.03
CA ASP A 306 44.82 48.88 -6.79
C ASP A 306 43.93 49.63 -7.79
N GLU A 307 43.87 50.93 -7.57
CA GLU A 307 43.21 51.93 -8.40
C GLU A 307 43.86 51.92 -9.80
N PRO A 308 43.14 51.54 -10.87
CA PRO A 308 43.67 51.67 -12.21
C PRO A 308 43.67 53.15 -12.58
N GLY A 309 44.85 53.68 -12.89
CA GLY A 309 45.03 55.05 -13.36
C GLY A 309 44.11 55.39 -14.53
N SER A 310 43.54 56.60 -14.45
CA SER A 310 42.70 57.23 -15.46
C SER A 310 43.33 57.16 -16.87
N PRO A 311 42.56 56.76 -17.89
CA PRO A 311 42.77 57.24 -19.25
C PRO A 311 41.95 58.52 -19.49
N GLU A 312 42.59 59.50 -20.15
CA GLU A 312 41.97 60.69 -20.73
C GLU A 312 40.88 60.33 -21.76
N PRO A 313 39.90 61.22 -22.01
CA PRO A 313 38.68 60.89 -22.74
C PRO A 313 38.84 61.03 -24.26
N SER A 314 38.34 60.06 -25.00
CA SER A 314 38.03 60.20 -26.43
C SER A 314 36.52 60.13 -26.65
N GLU A 315 36.02 61.08 -27.44
CA GLU A 315 34.62 61.40 -27.76
C GLU A 315 33.74 60.25 -28.31
N PRO A 316 32.40 60.39 -28.25
CA PRO A 316 31.45 59.30 -28.50
C PRO A 316 31.07 59.18 -29.97
N SER A 317 30.83 57.95 -30.43
CA SER A 317 30.10 57.66 -31.66
C SER A 317 28.86 56.81 -31.34
N GLU A 318 27.73 57.24 -31.90
CA GLU A 318 26.34 56.77 -31.74
C GLU A 318 26.08 55.29 -32.10
N PRO A 319 24.93 54.73 -31.65
CA PRO A 319 24.65 53.30 -31.67
C PRO A 319 23.95 52.83 -32.96
N SER A 320 24.17 51.57 -33.32
CA SER A 320 23.32 50.83 -34.26
C SER A 320 22.66 49.64 -33.56
N GLU A 321 21.34 49.55 -33.73
CA GLU A 321 20.35 48.64 -33.15
C GLU A 321 20.51 47.14 -33.52
N PRO A 322 19.78 46.23 -32.82
CA PRO A 322 20.09 44.81 -32.75
C PRO A 322 19.32 43.96 -33.77
N SER A 323 19.83 42.76 -34.05
CA SER A 323 19.08 41.67 -34.70
C SER A 323 18.95 40.47 -33.76
N GLU A 324 17.71 39.98 -33.67
CA GLU A 324 17.18 38.88 -32.83
C GLU A 324 17.79 37.48 -33.09
N PRO A 325 17.55 36.50 -32.18
CA PRO A 325 18.30 35.24 -32.10
C PRO A 325 17.61 34.06 -32.82
N GLU A 326 18.43 33.15 -33.36
CA GLU A 326 17.99 31.82 -33.81
C GLU A 326 17.93 30.81 -32.65
N GLN A 327 16.92 29.94 -32.72
CA GLN A 327 16.60 28.86 -31.76
C GLN A 327 17.59 27.69 -31.82
N PRO A 328 17.78 26.92 -30.73
CA PRO A 328 18.69 25.78 -30.72
C PRO A 328 18.06 24.47 -31.20
N VAL A 329 18.90 23.68 -31.87
CA VAL A 329 18.67 22.35 -32.44
C VAL A 329 18.66 21.26 -31.36
N ALA A 330 17.73 20.30 -31.49
CA ALA A 330 17.59 19.12 -30.63
C ALA A 330 18.65 18.04 -30.96
N VAL A 331 19.17 17.36 -29.92
CA VAL A 331 20.05 16.19 -30.06
C VAL A 331 19.40 14.94 -29.45
N SER A 332 19.45 13.87 -30.26
CA SER A 332 18.91 12.51 -30.09
C SER A 332 19.43 11.74 -28.87
N THR A 333 18.55 10.99 -28.20
CA THR A 333 18.87 10.00 -27.17
C THR A 333 19.17 8.62 -27.76
N ALA A 334 20.16 7.93 -27.18
CA ALA A 334 20.57 6.58 -27.56
C ALA A 334 19.90 5.49 -26.70
N ARG A 335 19.82 4.31 -27.31
CA ARG A 335 19.01 3.12 -27.02
C ARG A 335 19.53 2.33 -25.81
N ALA A 336 18.62 1.87 -24.95
CA ALA A 336 18.90 0.97 -23.82
C ALA A 336 19.15 -0.48 -24.26
N ALA A 337 20.05 -1.17 -23.55
CA ALA A 337 20.34 -2.60 -23.68
C ALA A 337 19.75 -3.41 -22.51
N ASP A 338 19.45 -4.67 -22.80
CA ASP A 338 18.71 -5.68 -22.03
C ASP A 338 19.10 -5.88 -20.56
N LYS A 339 18.09 -6.18 -19.72
CA LYS A 339 18.23 -6.84 -18.41
C LYS A 339 17.56 -8.23 -18.42
N PRO A 340 18.04 -9.21 -17.63
CA PRO A 340 17.53 -10.57 -17.62
C PRO A 340 16.23 -10.73 -16.83
N ARG A 341 15.45 -11.72 -17.27
CA ARG A 341 14.06 -12.05 -16.95
C ARG A 341 13.93 -12.66 -15.55
N THR A 342 13.30 -11.97 -14.61
CA THR A 342 12.85 -12.51 -13.32
C THR A 342 11.43 -13.06 -13.43
N THR A 343 11.17 -14.15 -12.69
CA THR A 343 9.91 -14.89 -12.61
C THR A 343 8.75 -14.00 -12.15
N ARG A 344 7.69 -13.94 -12.96
CA ARG A 344 6.45 -13.21 -12.70
C ARG A 344 5.71 -13.85 -11.52
N ALA A 345 5.59 -13.14 -10.40
CA ALA A 345 4.50 -13.39 -9.45
C ALA A 345 3.20 -13.01 -10.16
N THR A 346 2.31 -13.97 -10.38
CA THR A 346 0.97 -13.76 -10.94
C THR A 346 0.03 -13.32 -9.82
N GLY A 347 0.14 -12.07 -9.40
CA GLY A 347 -0.95 -11.41 -8.68
C GLY A 347 -2.15 -11.18 -9.60
N LEU A 348 -3.34 -10.98 -9.04
CA LEU A 348 -4.52 -10.63 -9.81
C LEU A 348 -4.21 -9.38 -10.64
N ALA A 349 -4.54 -9.42 -11.94
CA ALA A 349 -4.38 -8.27 -12.81
C ALA A 349 -5.01 -7.04 -12.14
N ARG A 350 -4.29 -5.92 -12.09
CA ARG A 350 -4.80 -4.63 -11.58
C ARG A 350 -6.10 -4.30 -12.32
N THR A 351 -7.24 -4.67 -11.76
CA THR A 351 -8.54 -4.20 -12.23
C THR A 351 -8.71 -2.81 -11.65
N GLY A 352 -8.17 -1.82 -12.35
CA GLY A 352 -8.65 -0.45 -12.28
C GLY A 352 -10.06 -0.40 -12.84
N ALA A 353 -11.02 -1.05 -12.19
CA ALA A 353 -12.42 -0.81 -12.42
C ALA A 353 -12.73 0.48 -11.67
N SER A 354 -12.81 1.61 -12.38
CA SER A 354 -13.55 2.76 -11.89
C SER A 354 -14.88 2.24 -11.32
N ALA A 355 -15.18 2.60 -10.07
CA ALA A 355 -16.37 2.19 -9.33
C ALA A 355 -17.72 2.68 -9.94
N ALA A 356 -17.74 3.01 -11.23
CA ALA A 356 -18.90 3.56 -11.95
C ALA A 356 -19.76 2.49 -12.65
N ALA A 357 -19.38 1.21 -12.66
CA ALA A 357 -20.17 0.19 -13.36
C ALA A 357 -20.11 -1.20 -12.69
N LEU A 358 -20.70 -1.34 -11.50
CA LEU A 358 -21.12 -2.66 -11.00
C LEU A 358 -22.36 -2.54 -10.11
N VAL A 359 -23.47 -2.21 -10.75
CA VAL A 359 -24.82 -2.44 -10.21
C VAL A 359 -25.47 -3.49 -11.11
N LEU A 360 -26.07 -4.51 -10.50
CA LEU A 360 -26.70 -5.72 -11.07
C LEU A 360 -25.77 -6.90 -11.39
N VAL A 361 -25.51 -7.74 -10.38
CA VAL A 361 -25.96 -9.16 -10.38
C VAL A 361 -26.22 -9.58 -8.92
N ALA A 362 -27.39 -9.23 -8.39
CA ALA A 362 -27.92 -9.79 -7.14
C ALA A 362 -29.37 -10.22 -7.36
N ALA A 363 -29.60 -11.05 -8.37
CA ALA A 363 -30.86 -11.74 -8.59
C ALA A 363 -30.63 -12.86 -9.60
N CYS A 364 -30.36 -14.09 -9.14
CA CYS A 364 -30.69 -15.35 -9.81
C CYS A 364 -30.08 -16.56 -9.08
N LEU A 365 -30.47 -16.82 -7.83
CA LEU A 365 -30.37 -18.14 -7.19
C LEU A 365 -31.57 -18.41 -6.27
N GLY A 366 -32.76 -17.98 -6.71
CA GLY A 366 -34.05 -18.34 -6.10
C GLY A 366 -34.94 -18.98 -7.15
N GLY A 367 -34.73 -20.26 -7.46
CA GLY A 367 -35.42 -20.89 -8.58
C GLY A 367 -35.24 -22.41 -8.66
N ALA A 368 -35.54 -23.14 -7.58
CA ALA A 368 -35.86 -24.57 -7.68
C ALA A 368 -36.77 -24.98 -6.53
N GLY A 369 -38.08 -25.13 -6.81
CA GLY A 369 -39.01 -25.72 -5.86
C GLY A 369 -40.44 -25.19 -5.92
N LEU A 370 -41.11 -25.28 -7.07
CA LEU A 370 -42.58 -25.25 -7.10
C LEU A 370 -43.11 -26.50 -7.81
N LEU A 371 -43.25 -27.58 -7.04
CA LEU A 371 -44.09 -28.72 -7.42
C LEU A 371 -45.55 -28.28 -7.34
N VAL A 372 -46.17 -28.07 -8.50
CA VAL A 372 -47.61 -27.83 -8.62
C VAL A 372 -48.36 -29.14 -8.38
N ARG A 373 -48.91 -29.32 -7.18
CA ARG A 373 -49.95 -30.32 -6.89
C ARG A 373 -51.28 -29.77 -7.39
N ARG A 374 -51.71 -30.17 -8.60
CA ARG A 374 -53.08 -29.92 -9.09
C ARG A 374 -54.05 -30.84 -8.35
N GLY A 375 -54.79 -30.28 -7.40
CA GLY A 375 -55.99 -30.91 -6.84
C GLY A 375 -57.13 -30.88 -7.86
N GLY A 376 -57.50 -32.05 -8.37
CA GLY A 376 -58.76 -32.25 -9.09
C GLY A 376 -59.83 -32.72 -8.12
N LYS A 377 -60.88 -31.91 -7.91
CA LYS A 377 -62.19 -32.39 -7.44
C LYS A 377 -63.03 -32.75 -8.67
N ARG A 378 -63.62 -33.94 -8.70
CA ARG A 378 -64.93 -34.22 -9.32
C ARG A 378 -65.64 -35.34 -8.56
N SER A 379 -66.93 -35.07 -8.32
CA SER A 379 -68.07 -35.92 -7.90
C SER A 379 -67.87 -36.86 -6.72
#